data_AF-A0A0H5DPA4-F1
#
_entry.id   AF-A0A0H5DPA4-F1
#
_cell.length_a   1.000
_cell.length_b   1.000
_cell.length_c   1.000
_cell.angle_alpha   90.00
_cell.angle_beta   90.00
_cell.angle_gamma   90.00
#
_symmetry.space_group_name_H-M   'P 1'
#
loop_
_entity.id
_entity.type
_entity.pdbx_description
1 polymer ?
#
loop_
_entity_poly.entity_id
_entity_poly.type
_entity_poly.pdbx_seq_one_letter_code
_entity_poly.pdbx_strand_id
1 'polypeptide(L)'
;MMYPLTLTHTGARWHLDTLVATDSKKETESAKLFQKAVKKLNHAFKMAAGDLQNKVHPMKNDAVYDEVYDAGKLIKKIETAIGKHASAEDKEAVGVLKRCVMSMRLGGSITPEILKANPEFEKFITANHWHHKAYRYEHVLPVIDGEPGVFYEGQGIKFSELMTKNDEENKPLVDPYSKKMPNCCIIKQGIMPWAQHNVKELFAHTQEDPSTWGDQYVYEIVTSLLDKEEKTPHFTGDHCWLRLRTKDGDVYSWGVVRPDITVWQGLKQRSTMMLNGAPECPDGFESLEKKEHHMLATQIPITEEQFEEIKGNLNKMNKNGVPFSVMTGLTCQGHVVHQASKIGVKINSEMTGATFIGKSFFGKTVNWLWKAIVPKVIRVVITYLFDFVLGLTVGRLLSIHAVDPKVRETYGDEFDGFTHNFFNIFKPVMVQHPLAMRKWQRKVEAFRNSDEGRRIGPWAMPEEFLTPKKKEAPQV
;
A
#
# COMPACT_ATOMS: atom_id res chain seq x y z
N MET A 1 -19.62 16.74 -40.45
CA MET A 1 -19.58 18.09 -39.84
C MET A 1 -19.37 17.90 -38.36
N MET A 2 -18.11 17.91 -37.93
CA MET A 2 -17.43 19.02 -37.23
C MET A 2 -18.05 19.33 -35.87
N TYR A 3 -17.47 18.71 -34.84
CA TYR A 3 -17.68 19.02 -33.43
C TYR A 3 -16.67 20.09 -33.00
N PRO A 4 -17.10 21.26 -32.51
CA PRO A 4 -16.28 22.07 -31.64
C PRO A 4 -16.55 21.67 -30.19
N LEU A 5 -15.70 20.79 -29.64
CA LEU A 5 -15.50 20.70 -28.20
C LEU A 5 -14.73 21.96 -27.78
N THR A 6 -15.46 23.02 -27.46
CA THR A 6 -14.88 24.24 -26.88
C THR A 6 -14.87 24.10 -25.37
N LEU A 7 -13.77 23.60 -24.81
CA LEU A 7 -13.47 23.79 -23.39
C LEU A 7 -13.10 25.25 -23.20
N THR A 8 -14.08 26.07 -22.84
CA THR A 8 -13.88 27.49 -22.54
C THR A 8 -13.46 27.64 -21.09
N HIS A 9 -12.18 27.97 -20.88
CA HIS A 9 -11.62 28.27 -19.57
C HIS A 9 -11.95 29.73 -19.19
N THR A 10 -13.15 29.98 -18.67
CA THR A 10 -13.49 31.26 -18.03
C THR A 10 -14.08 31.01 -16.64
N GLY A 11 -13.25 31.10 -15.60
CA GLY A 11 -13.68 31.14 -14.20
C GLY A 11 -14.43 29.89 -13.71
N ALA A 12 -13.69 28.87 -13.30
CA ALA A 12 -14.16 27.74 -12.48
C ALA A 12 -15.41 26.96 -12.98
N ARG A 13 -15.69 26.94 -14.28
CA ARG A 13 -16.75 26.09 -14.87
C ARG A 13 -16.22 25.27 -16.04
N TRP A 14 -16.28 23.95 -15.87
CA TRP A 14 -15.93 22.95 -16.89
C TRP A 14 -17.22 22.49 -17.58
N HIS A 15 -17.40 22.85 -18.84
CA HIS A 15 -18.54 22.40 -19.64
C HIS A 15 -18.04 21.47 -20.75
N LEU A 16 -18.24 20.15 -20.63
CA LEU A 16 -18.17 19.24 -21.78
C LEU A 16 -19.45 19.41 -22.60
N ASP A 17 -19.55 20.50 -23.34
CA ASP A 17 -20.67 20.70 -24.23
C ASP A 17 -20.41 19.99 -25.57
N THR A 18 -21.38 19.14 -25.93
CA THR A 18 -21.59 18.48 -27.23
C THR A 18 -20.53 17.49 -27.74
N LEU A 19 -20.62 16.25 -27.26
CA LEU A 19 -20.09 15.06 -27.96
C LEU A 19 -21.14 14.26 -28.74
N VAL A 20 -22.44 14.59 -28.62
CA VAL A 20 -23.50 13.75 -29.20
C VAL A 20 -24.58 14.60 -29.85
N ALA A 21 -24.42 14.84 -31.15
CA ALA A 21 -25.51 15.17 -32.05
C ALA A 21 -25.43 14.22 -33.25
N THR A 22 -26.00 13.03 -33.10
CA THR A 22 -26.28 12.16 -34.26
C THR A 22 -27.78 12.18 -34.49
N ASP A 23 -28.17 12.87 -35.55
CA ASP A 23 -29.53 13.08 -36.04
C ASP A 23 -30.08 11.82 -36.76
N SER A 24 -29.99 10.65 -36.10
CA SER A 24 -30.50 9.39 -36.68
C SER A 24 -31.37 8.64 -35.67
N LYS A 25 -32.55 8.20 -36.12
CA LYS A 25 -33.62 7.54 -35.35
C LYS A 25 -33.23 6.21 -34.67
N LYS A 26 -31.96 5.84 -34.60
CA LYS A 26 -31.43 4.69 -33.83
C LYS A 26 -30.20 5.12 -33.05
N GLU A 27 -30.43 5.53 -31.80
CA GLU A 27 -29.35 5.76 -30.85
C GLU A 27 -28.62 4.43 -30.58
N THR A 28 -27.37 4.33 -31.01
CA THR A 28 -26.53 3.16 -30.80
C THR A 28 -26.24 2.97 -29.31
N GLU A 29 -25.95 1.73 -28.89
CA GLU A 29 -25.57 1.46 -27.49
C GLU A 29 -24.34 2.27 -27.06
N SER A 30 -23.37 2.44 -27.97
CA SER A 30 -22.18 3.28 -27.74
C SER A 30 -22.55 4.75 -27.48
N ALA A 31 -23.46 5.34 -28.26
CA ALA A 31 -23.92 6.72 -28.05
C ALA A 31 -24.55 6.94 -26.66
N LYS A 32 -25.38 5.98 -26.20
CA LYS A 32 -25.94 5.99 -24.84
C LYS A 32 -24.87 5.90 -23.77
N LEU A 33 -23.84 5.09 -23.98
CA LEU A 33 -22.71 4.97 -23.05
C LEU A 33 -21.90 6.27 -23.00
N PHE A 34 -21.64 6.91 -24.15
CA PHE A 34 -20.97 8.21 -24.24
C PHE A 34 -21.72 9.28 -23.45
N GLN A 35 -23.02 9.45 -23.68
CA GLN A 35 -23.84 10.44 -22.95
C GLN A 35 -23.80 10.19 -21.43
N LYS A 36 -23.89 8.92 -21.01
CA LYS A 36 -23.79 8.57 -19.58
C LYS A 36 -22.42 8.94 -19.00
N ALA A 37 -21.33 8.64 -19.71
CA ALA A 37 -19.99 8.99 -19.27
C ALA A 37 -19.79 10.51 -19.15
N VAL A 38 -20.24 11.27 -20.15
CA VAL A 38 -20.22 12.75 -20.14
C VAL A 38 -21.03 13.30 -18.97
N LYS A 39 -22.25 12.80 -18.75
CA LYS A 39 -23.10 13.24 -17.63
C LYS A 39 -22.43 13.01 -16.27
N LYS A 40 -21.81 11.84 -16.07
CA LYS A 40 -21.06 11.51 -14.86
C LYS A 40 -19.87 12.46 -14.65
N LEU A 41 -19.10 12.72 -15.70
CA LEU A 41 -17.95 13.64 -15.61
C LEU A 41 -18.38 15.08 -15.34
N ASN A 42 -19.39 15.61 -16.03
CA ASN A 42 -19.91 16.96 -15.79
C ASN A 42 -20.42 17.11 -14.34
N HIS A 43 -21.09 16.08 -13.81
CA HIS A 43 -21.51 16.06 -12.42
C HIS A 43 -20.32 16.06 -11.45
N ALA A 44 -19.31 15.22 -11.70
CA ALA A 44 -18.09 15.19 -10.90
C ALA A 44 -17.35 16.54 -10.89
N PHE A 45 -17.16 17.18 -12.05
CA PHE A 45 -16.53 18.51 -12.14
C PHE A 45 -17.33 19.58 -11.40
N LYS A 46 -18.67 19.53 -11.49
CA LYS A 46 -19.53 20.47 -10.75
C LYS A 46 -19.37 20.33 -9.23
N MET A 47 -19.32 19.09 -8.74
CA MET A 47 -19.11 18.82 -7.30
C MET A 47 -17.71 19.22 -6.83
N ALA A 48 -16.70 19.00 -7.67
CA ALA A 48 -15.30 19.31 -7.36
C ALA A 48 -14.93 20.79 -7.47
N ALA A 49 -15.81 21.65 -7.99
CA ALA A 49 -15.48 23.05 -8.27
C ALA A 49 -14.94 23.81 -7.05
N GLY A 50 -15.52 23.56 -5.87
CA GLY A 50 -15.03 24.15 -4.61
C GLY A 50 -13.68 23.59 -4.17
N ASP A 51 -13.46 22.27 -4.29
CA ASP A 51 -12.20 21.63 -3.94
C ASP A 51 -11.05 22.15 -4.81
N LEU A 52 -11.29 22.28 -6.12
CA LEU A 52 -10.32 22.81 -7.07
C LEU A 52 -9.95 24.26 -6.77
N GLN A 53 -10.92 25.10 -6.41
CA GLN A 53 -10.66 26.50 -5.99
C GLN A 53 -9.78 26.56 -4.75
N ASN A 54 -9.99 25.64 -3.80
CA ASN A 54 -9.25 25.58 -2.55
C ASN A 54 -7.95 24.75 -2.63
N LYS A 55 -7.54 24.32 -3.85
CA LYS A 55 -6.38 23.44 -4.08
C LYS A 55 -6.42 22.15 -3.25
N VAL A 56 -7.62 21.65 -2.98
CA VAL A 56 -7.87 20.35 -2.37
C VAL A 56 -8.00 19.32 -3.47
N HIS A 57 -7.42 18.14 -3.28
CA HIS A 57 -7.55 17.06 -4.25
C HIS A 57 -9.03 16.66 -4.39
N PRO A 58 -9.68 16.78 -5.57
CA PRO A 58 -11.13 16.65 -5.71
C PRO A 58 -11.65 15.22 -5.46
N MET A 59 -10.82 14.22 -5.71
CA MET A 59 -11.14 12.81 -5.42
C MET A 59 -11.24 12.48 -3.92
N LYS A 60 -10.93 13.43 -3.01
CA LYS A 60 -11.25 13.26 -1.57
C LYS A 60 -12.75 13.24 -1.28
N ASN A 61 -13.54 13.85 -2.16
CA ASN A 61 -14.98 13.80 -2.07
C ASN A 61 -15.45 12.45 -2.63
N ASP A 62 -15.99 11.58 -1.76
CA ASP A 62 -16.46 10.24 -2.13
C ASP A 62 -17.42 10.25 -3.33
N ALA A 63 -18.31 11.26 -3.41
CA ALA A 63 -19.24 11.38 -4.53
C ALA A 63 -18.49 11.72 -5.84
N VAL A 64 -17.47 12.58 -5.80
CA VAL A 64 -16.61 12.85 -6.96
C VAL A 64 -15.85 11.59 -7.36
N TYR A 65 -15.28 10.87 -6.38
CA TYR A 65 -14.56 9.63 -6.62
C TYR A 65 -15.43 8.59 -7.34
N ASP A 66 -16.64 8.34 -6.83
CA ASP A 66 -17.58 7.35 -7.38
C ASP A 66 -17.99 7.72 -8.81
N GLU A 67 -18.28 8.99 -9.07
CA GLU A 67 -18.66 9.47 -10.40
C GLU A 67 -17.51 9.33 -11.41
N VAL A 68 -16.27 9.68 -11.02
CA VAL A 68 -15.08 9.53 -11.87
C VAL A 68 -14.75 8.05 -12.10
N TYR A 69 -14.90 7.21 -11.08
CA TYR A 69 -14.67 5.76 -11.18
C TYR A 69 -15.69 5.09 -12.12
N ASP A 70 -16.96 5.43 -11.98
CA ASP A 70 -18.02 4.93 -12.85
C ASP A 70 -17.88 5.43 -14.29
N ALA A 71 -17.49 6.70 -14.49
CA ALA A 71 -17.14 7.21 -15.81
C ALA A 71 -16.01 6.37 -16.44
N GLY A 72 -14.97 6.05 -15.68
CA GLY A 72 -13.89 5.16 -16.13
C GLY A 72 -14.38 3.77 -16.56
N LYS A 73 -15.32 3.16 -15.83
CA LYS A 73 -15.94 1.88 -16.23
C LYS A 73 -16.75 2.01 -17.51
N LEU A 74 -17.50 3.10 -17.66
CA LEU A 74 -18.29 3.37 -18.87
C LEU A 74 -17.39 3.55 -20.09
N ILE A 75 -16.28 4.28 -19.96
CA ILE A 75 -15.28 4.46 -21.03
C ILE A 75 -14.75 3.10 -21.51
N LYS A 76 -14.41 2.18 -20.59
CA LYS A 76 -13.98 0.82 -20.98
C LYS A 76 -15.07 0.07 -21.75
N LYS A 77 -16.35 0.24 -21.39
CA LYS A 77 -17.47 -0.36 -22.13
C LYS A 77 -17.64 0.26 -23.52
N ILE A 78 -17.46 1.57 -23.63
CA ILE A 78 -17.46 2.29 -24.92
C ILE A 78 -16.37 1.71 -25.82
N GLU A 79 -15.13 1.58 -25.32
CA GLU A 79 -14.00 1.02 -26.08
C GLU A 79 -14.29 -0.39 -26.60
N THR A 80 -14.85 -1.24 -25.76
CA THR A 80 -15.28 -2.59 -26.17
C THR A 80 -16.38 -2.54 -27.23
N ALA A 81 -17.36 -1.63 -27.09
CA ALA A 81 -18.49 -1.52 -28.00
C ALA A 81 -18.11 -0.96 -29.39
N ILE A 82 -17.20 0.02 -29.44
CA ILE A 82 -16.71 0.57 -30.72
C ILE A 82 -15.68 -0.36 -31.38
N GLY A 83 -15.01 -1.20 -30.60
CA GLY A 83 -14.14 -2.27 -31.07
C GLY A 83 -12.94 -1.77 -31.89
N LYS A 84 -12.34 -2.68 -32.67
CA LYS A 84 -11.13 -2.39 -33.47
C LYS A 84 -11.40 -1.51 -34.69
N HIS A 85 -12.65 -1.47 -35.17
CA HIS A 85 -13.08 -0.73 -36.36
C HIS A 85 -13.59 0.68 -36.05
N ALA A 86 -13.38 1.17 -34.82
CA ALA A 86 -13.75 2.52 -34.43
C ALA A 86 -13.15 3.58 -35.38
N SER A 87 -13.96 4.58 -35.72
CA SER A 87 -13.54 5.73 -36.51
C SER A 87 -12.45 6.53 -35.77
N ALA A 88 -11.75 7.41 -36.48
CA ALA A 88 -10.77 8.30 -35.85
C ALA A 88 -11.46 9.23 -34.83
N GLU A 89 -12.68 9.66 -35.15
CA GLU A 89 -13.53 10.51 -34.33
C GLU A 89 -13.96 9.80 -33.03
N ASP A 90 -14.39 8.54 -33.11
CA ASP A 90 -14.73 7.74 -31.92
C ASP A 90 -13.53 7.57 -30.99
N LYS A 91 -12.34 7.34 -31.57
CA LYS A 91 -11.09 7.20 -30.81
C LYS A 91 -10.71 8.51 -30.12
N GLU A 92 -10.83 9.65 -30.81
CA GLU A 92 -10.55 10.96 -30.21
C GLU A 92 -11.57 11.29 -29.11
N ALA A 93 -12.85 11.01 -29.31
CA ALA A 93 -13.89 11.19 -28.29
C ALA A 93 -13.59 10.39 -27.01
N VAL A 94 -13.22 9.12 -27.15
CA VAL A 94 -12.75 8.29 -26.03
C VAL A 94 -11.49 8.91 -25.39
N GLY A 95 -10.55 9.39 -26.20
CA GLY A 95 -9.32 10.05 -25.75
C GLY A 95 -9.61 11.26 -24.86
N VAL A 96 -10.56 12.13 -25.27
CA VAL A 96 -11.00 13.28 -24.47
C VAL A 96 -11.58 12.82 -23.13
N LEU A 97 -12.48 11.84 -23.12
CA LEU A 97 -13.08 11.33 -21.88
C LEU A 97 -12.02 10.75 -20.92
N LYS A 98 -11.03 10.03 -21.46
CA LYS A 98 -9.90 9.50 -20.67
C LYS A 98 -9.08 10.62 -20.05
N ARG A 99 -8.78 11.69 -20.79
CA ARG A 99 -8.05 12.85 -20.27
C ARG A 99 -8.84 13.60 -19.20
N CYS A 100 -10.17 13.69 -19.31
CA CYS A 100 -11.01 14.23 -18.24
C CYS A 100 -10.91 13.41 -16.95
N VAL A 101 -11.00 12.08 -17.05
CA VAL A 101 -10.79 11.19 -15.89
C VAL A 101 -9.38 11.35 -15.32
N MET A 102 -8.37 11.41 -16.17
CA MET A 102 -6.97 11.58 -15.77
C MET A 102 -6.75 12.91 -15.05
N SER A 103 -7.26 14.01 -15.60
CA SER A 103 -7.21 15.35 -15.01
C SER A 103 -7.71 15.34 -13.56
N MET A 104 -8.90 14.80 -13.32
CA MET A 104 -9.48 14.70 -11.97
C MET A 104 -8.63 13.85 -11.01
N ARG A 105 -8.02 12.77 -11.51
CA ARG A 105 -7.12 11.90 -10.73
C ARG A 105 -5.76 12.55 -10.40
N LEU A 106 -5.38 13.59 -11.13
CA LEU A 106 -4.14 14.36 -10.91
C LEU A 106 -4.37 15.63 -10.09
N GLY A 107 -5.56 15.81 -9.52
CA GLY A 107 -5.92 17.00 -8.74
C GLY A 107 -6.66 18.07 -9.53
N GLY A 108 -6.99 17.84 -10.81
CA GLY A 108 -7.80 18.72 -11.67
C GLY A 108 -7.12 20.01 -12.16
N SER A 109 -5.94 20.36 -11.65
CA SER A 109 -5.18 21.52 -12.15
C SER A 109 -4.57 21.27 -13.53
N ILE A 110 -4.12 20.04 -13.80
CA ILE A 110 -3.69 19.62 -15.14
C ILE A 110 -4.94 19.34 -15.99
N THR A 111 -5.28 20.25 -16.89
CA THR A 111 -6.51 20.15 -17.70
C THR A 111 -6.39 19.09 -18.82
N PRO A 112 -7.50 18.62 -19.41
CA PRO A 112 -7.46 17.74 -20.58
C PRO A 112 -6.69 18.33 -21.77
N GLU A 113 -6.72 19.65 -21.95
CA GLU A 113 -5.99 20.40 -23.00
C GLU A 113 -4.49 20.37 -22.72
N ILE A 114 -4.10 20.60 -21.46
CA ILE A 114 -2.69 20.51 -21.06
C ILE A 114 -2.17 19.08 -21.29
N LEU A 115 -2.95 18.05 -20.93
CA LEU A 115 -2.59 16.65 -21.22
C LEU A 115 -2.44 16.40 -22.73
N LYS A 116 -3.39 16.90 -23.54
CA LYS A 116 -3.35 16.75 -25.00
C LYS A 116 -2.15 17.45 -25.63
N ALA A 117 -1.79 18.64 -25.14
CA ALA A 117 -0.63 19.39 -25.59
C ALA A 117 0.71 18.76 -25.14
N ASN A 118 0.70 17.94 -24.08
CA ASN A 118 1.88 17.33 -23.47
C ASN A 118 1.80 15.79 -23.46
N PRO A 119 1.82 15.12 -24.62
CA PRO A 119 1.64 13.66 -24.72
C PRO A 119 2.72 12.86 -23.99
N GLU A 120 3.93 13.42 -23.86
CA GLU A 120 5.04 12.79 -23.13
C GLU A 120 4.77 12.74 -21.62
N PHE A 121 4.11 13.76 -21.07
CA PHE A 121 3.65 13.78 -19.68
C PHE A 121 2.53 12.76 -19.47
N GLU A 122 1.57 12.66 -20.39
CA GLU A 122 0.48 11.66 -20.32
C GLU A 122 1.03 10.22 -20.30
N LYS A 123 2.02 9.92 -21.14
CA LYS A 123 2.75 8.64 -21.12
C LYS A 123 3.45 8.41 -19.79
N PHE A 124 4.16 9.41 -19.28
CA PHE A 124 4.89 9.35 -18.02
C PHE A 124 3.98 9.07 -16.81
N ILE A 125 2.87 9.78 -16.68
CA ILE A 125 1.88 9.58 -15.61
C ILE A 125 1.26 8.18 -15.67
N THR A 126 1.04 7.66 -16.88
CA THR A 126 0.49 6.33 -17.10
C THR A 126 1.51 5.24 -16.76
N ALA A 127 2.76 5.38 -17.24
CA ALA A 127 3.84 4.40 -17.05
C ALA A 127 4.22 4.21 -15.57
N ASN A 128 4.13 5.27 -14.76
CA ASN A 128 4.48 5.24 -13.34
C ASN A 128 3.26 5.15 -12.40
N HIS A 129 2.05 4.95 -12.96
CA HIS A 129 0.79 4.93 -12.20
C HIS A 129 0.59 6.17 -11.30
N TRP A 130 1.14 7.33 -11.67
CA TRP A 130 1.09 8.50 -10.79
C TRP A 130 -0.35 8.97 -10.57
N HIS A 131 -1.25 8.82 -11.53
CA HIS A 131 -2.67 9.10 -11.33
C HIS A 131 -3.34 8.28 -10.20
N HIS A 132 -2.77 7.13 -9.80
CA HIS A 132 -3.19 6.42 -8.59
C HIS A 132 -2.52 6.99 -7.33
N LYS A 133 -1.24 7.35 -7.44
CA LYS A 133 -0.42 7.88 -6.34
C LYS A 133 -0.79 9.32 -5.97
N ALA A 134 -1.14 10.16 -6.94
CA ALA A 134 -1.50 11.55 -6.73
C ALA A 134 -2.74 11.65 -5.84
N TYR A 135 -3.76 10.85 -6.11
CA TYR A 135 -4.89 10.70 -5.21
C TYR A 135 -4.47 10.17 -3.82
N ARG A 136 -3.67 9.09 -3.77
CA ARG A 136 -3.21 8.47 -2.51
C ARG A 136 -2.44 9.45 -1.61
N TYR A 137 -1.61 10.31 -2.19
CA TYR A 137 -0.79 11.30 -1.50
C TYR A 137 -1.41 12.70 -1.51
N GLU A 138 -2.63 12.82 -2.03
CA GLU A 138 -3.41 14.06 -2.08
C GLU A 138 -2.70 15.18 -2.86
N HIS A 139 -1.89 14.81 -3.85
CA HIS A 139 -1.18 15.74 -4.71
C HIS A 139 -2.11 16.40 -5.71
N VAL A 140 -2.27 17.71 -5.59
CA VAL A 140 -2.72 18.54 -6.70
C VAL A 140 -1.49 18.92 -7.52
N LEU A 141 -1.29 18.25 -8.66
CA LEU A 141 -0.10 18.50 -9.47
C LEU A 141 -0.12 19.94 -10.03
N PRO A 142 1.00 20.67 -9.94
CA PRO A 142 1.03 22.08 -10.32
C PRO A 142 1.05 22.27 -11.85
N VAL A 143 0.55 23.40 -12.30
CA VAL A 143 0.81 23.93 -13.66
C VAL A 143 1.80 25.08 -13.49
N ILE A 144 2.95 25.01 -14.14
CA ILE A 144 4.03 25.99 -14.00
C ILE A 144 4.33 26.53 -15.40
N ASP A 145 4.10 27.83 -15.59
CA ASP A 145 4.21 28.52 -16.88
C ASP A 145 3.41 27.88 -18.02
N GLY A 146 2.22 27.35 -17.70
CA GLY A 146 1.35 26.66 -18.67
C GLY A 146 1.76 25.22 -18.99
N GLU A 147 2.87 24.73 -18.44
CA GLU A 147 3.32 23.35 -18.57
C GLU A 147 2.89 22.48 -17.39
N PRO A 148 2.70 21.16 -17.59
CA PRO A 148 2.46 20.26 -16.49
C PRO A 148 3.69 20.18 -15.58
N GLY A 149 3.45 20.30 -14.28
CA GLY A 149 4.47 20.15 -13.25
C GLY A 149 4.28 18.89 -12.41
N VAL A 150 5.30 18.61 -11.63
CA VAL A 150 5.42 17.45 -10.74
C VAL A 150 6.01 17.89 -9.41
N PHE A 151 5.76 17.13 -8.34
CA PHE A 151 6.52 17.30 -7.11
C PHE A 151 7.80 16.48 -7.19
N TYR A 152 8.92 17.11 -6.88
CA TYR A 152 10.26 16.51 -6.78
C TYR A 152 10.88 17.01 -5.48
N GLU A 153 11.18 16.08 -4.57
CA GLU A 153 11.77 16.39 -3.25
C GLU A 153 11.03 17.50 -2.47
N GLY A 154 9.70 17.46 -2.52
CA GLY A 154 8.80 18.41 -1.85
C GLY A 154 8.53 19.70 -2.62
N GLN A 155 9.22 19.93 -3.75
CA GLN A 155 9.10 21.15 -4.54
C GLN A 155 8.38 20.91 -5.87
N GLY A 156 7.54 21.86 -6.27
CA GLY A 156 6.91 21.82 -7.59
C GLY A 156 7.91 22.25 -8.67
N ILE A 157 8.17 21.38 -9.65
CA ILE A 157 9.03 21.64 -10.81
C ILE A 157 8.29 21.34 -12.11
N LYS A 158 8.76 21.90 -13.23
CA LYS A 158 8.21 21.54 -14.55
C LYS A 158 8.55 20.09 -14.88
N PHE A 159 7.66 19.40 -15.58
CA PHE A 159 7.97 18.06 -16.08
C PHE A 159 9.16 18.05 -17.04
N SER A 160 9.31 19.10 -17.86
CA SER A 160 10.45 19.30 -18.76
C SER A 160 11.79 19.34 -18.00
N GLU A 161 11.82 19.97 -16.82
CA GLU A 161 13.01 19.99 -15.95
C GLU A 161 13.31 18.60 -15.37
N LEU A 162 12.28 17.86 -14.93
CA LEU A 162 12.45 16.49 -14.44
C LEU A 162 13.14 15.59 -15.49
N MET A 163 12.78 15.73 -16.76
CA MET A 163 13.37 14.97 -17.86
C MET A 163 14.87 15.20 -18.04
N THR A 164 15.42 16.29 -17.50
CA THR A 164 16.85 16.64 -17.57
C THR A 164 17.63 16.31 -16.30
N LYS A 165 16.95 15.92 -15.22
CA LYS A 165 17.60 15.51 -13.97
C LYS A 165 18.22 14.12 -14.10
N ASN A 166 19.33 13.94 -13.39
CA ASN A 166 20.02 12.67 -13.29
C ASN A 166 20.12 12.20 -11.83
N ASP A 167 20.27 10.89 -11.64
CA ASP A 167 20.65 10.30 -10.34
C ASP A 167 22.13 10.55 -10.03
N GLU A 168 22.59 10.04 -8.88
CA GLU A 168 23.98 10.15 -8.42
C GLU A 168 24.99 9.50 -9.38
N GLU A 169 24.55 8.56 -10.22
CA GLU A 169 25.37 7.91 -11.24
C GLU A 169 25.30 8.64 -12.60
N ASN A 170 24.76 9.87 -12.62
CA ASN A 170 24.52 10.67 -13.83
C ASN A 170 23.59 10.00 -14.86
N LYS A 171 22.69 9.09 -14.42
CA LYS A 171 21.69 8.49 -15.30
C LYS A 171 20.39 9.29 -15.25
N PRO A 172 19.68 9.47 -16.38
CA PRO A 172 18.39 10.16 -16.39
C PRO A 172 17.40 9.54 -15.40
N LEU A 173 16.76 10.37 -14.58
CA LEU A 173 15.74 9.90 -13.63
C LEU A 173 14.53 9.27 -14.34
N VAL A 174 14.17 9.84 -15.49
CA VAL A 174 13.08 9.35 -16.35
C VAL A 174 13.69 8.76 -17.61
N ASP A 175 13.41 7.48 -17.85
CA ASP A 175 13.82 6.83 -19.09
C ASP A 175 13.12 7.52 -20.29
N PRO A 176 13.87 8.08 -21.26
CA PRO A 176 13.29 8.94 -22.28
C PRO A 176 12.35 8.21 -23.24
N TYR A 177 12.40 6.87 -23.32
CA TYR A 177 11.60 6.06 -24.23
C TYR A 177 10.36 5.49 -23.56
N SER A 178 10.55 4.77 -22.46
CA SER A 178 9.50 4.11 -21.69
C SER A 178 8.78 5.06 -20.73
N LYS A 179 9.39 6.21 -20.42
CA LYS A 179 8.95 7.18 -19.41
C LYS A 179 8.86 6.61 -17.99
N LYS A 180 9.48 5.47 -17.72
CA LYS A 180 9.53 4.88 -16.38
C LYS A 180 10.63 5.53 -15.55
N MET A 181 10.47 5.51 -14.23
CA MET A 181 11.48 5.93 -13.27
C MET A 181 11.98 4.72 -12.46
N PRO A 182 12.92 3.93 -12.99
CA PRO A 182 13.34 2.67 -12.37
C PRO A 182 14.08 2.87 -11.02
N ASN A 183 14.73 4.02 -10.85
CA ASN A 183 15.57 4.34 -9.69
C ASN A 183 14.98 5.46 -8.82
N CYS A 184 13.67 5.68 -8.90
CA CYS A 184 12.99 6.69 -8.10
C CYS A 184 11.83 6.10 -7.31
N CYS A 185 11.47 6.76 -6.22
CA CYS A 185 10.24 6.50 -5.50
C CYS A 185 9.28 7.66 -5.70
N ILE A 186 7.99 7.37 -5.59
CA ILE A 186 6.96 8.40 -5.53
C ILE A 186 6.29 8.25 -4.17
N ILE A 187 6.54 9.22 -3.31
CA ILE A 187 5.99 9.35 -1.96
C ILE A 187 5.23 10.68 -1.85
N LYS A 188 4.77 11.05 -0.65
CA LYS A 188 4.04 12.30 -0.40
C LYS A 188 4.84 13.57 -0.68
N GLN A 189 6.17 13.52 -0.65
CA GLN A 189 7.03 14.62 -1.07
C GLN A 189 7.15 14.70 -2.60
N GLY A 190 6.56 13.77 -3.36
CA GLY A 190 6.71 13.69 -4.80
C GLY A 190 7.71 12.60 -5.20
N ILE A 191 8.44 12.86 -6.28
CA ILE A 191 9.53 12.00 -6.72
C ILE A 191 10.74 12.22 -5.82
N MET A 192 11.31 11.12 -5.34
CA MET A 192 12.63 11.12 -4.71
C MET A 192 13.62 10.34 -5.58
N PRO A 193 14.88 10.79 -5.70
CA PRO A 193 15.89 10.20 -6.58
C PRO A 193 16.54 8.93 -6.00
N TRP A 194 15.76 8.09 -5.31
CA TRP A 194 16.20 6.80 -4.78
C TRP A 194 15.19 5.70 -5.09
N ALA A 195 15.65 4.46 -5.22
CA ALA A 195 14.74 3.33 -5.44
C ALA A 195 13.92 3.04 -4.17
N GLN A 196 12.61 2.83 -4.30
CA GLN A 196 11.79 2.37 -3.17
C GLN A 196 11.82 0.86 -3.01
N HIS A 197 11.78 0.14 -4.12
CA HIS A 197 11.66 -1.31 -4.18
C HIS A 197 13.00 -1.93 -4.58
N ASN A 198 13.29 -3.14 -4.11
CA ASN A 198 14.53 -3.86 -4.43
C ASN A 198 15.80 -3.10 -4.00
N VAL A 199 15.67 -2.28 -2.97
CA VAL A 199 16.80 -1.57 -2.35
C VAL A 199 17.79 -2.61 -1.85
N LYS A 200 19.09 -2.41 -2.11
CA LYS A 200 20.15 -3.33 -1.65
C LYS A 200 20.64 -3.01 -0.23
N GLU A 201 20.56 -1.74 0.15
CA GLU A 201 21.07 -1.24 1.43
C GLU A 201 20.10 -0.23 2.04
N LEU A 202 19.80 -0.37 3.33
CA LEU A 202 19.00 0.59 4.09
C LEU A 202 19.74 1.93 4.16
N PHE A 203 19.00 2.99 3.91
CA PHE A 203 19.45 4.37 4.05
C PHE A 203 18.50 5.14 4.99
N ALA A 204 19.03 6.18 5.63
CA ALA A 204 18.20 7.11 6.40
C ALA A 204 17.38 7.95 5.42
N HIS A 205 16.06 7.94 5.57
CA HIS A 205 15.15 8.64 4.64
C HIS A 205 14.66 9.98 5.20
N THR A 206 14.88 10.22 6.50
CA THR A 206 14.59 11.48 7.18
C THR A 206 15.42 11.59 8.45
N GLN A 207 15.57 12.82 8.94
CA GLN A 207 16.11 13.13 10.25
C GLN A 207 14.99 13.73 11.11
N GLU A 208 14.80 13.22 12.32
CA GLU A 208 13.80 13.66 13.28
C GLU A 208 14.47 14.07 14.60
N ASP A 209 13.77 14.80 15.47
CA ASP A 209 14.28 15.21 16.78
C ASP A 209 14.44 13.99 17.73
N PRO A 210 15.67 13.61 18.10
CA PRO A 210 15.92 12.40 18.90
C PRO A 210 15.40 12.48 20.33
N SER A 211 15.13 13.69 20.83
CA SER A 211 14.53 13.88 22.16
C SER A 211 13.15 13.22 22.26
N THR A 212 12.45 13.05 21.13
CA THR A 212 11.15 12.38 21.07
C THR A 212 11.22 10.87 21.37
N TRP A 213 12.42 10.28 21.35
CA TRP A 213 12.67 8.90 21.80
C TRP A 213 13.85 8.80 22.78
N GLY A 214 14.13 9.89 23.50
CA GLY A 214 15.07 9.94 24.61
C GLY A 214 16.55 9.81 24.24
N ASP A 215 16.95 10.27 23.05
CA ASP A 215 18.35 10.28 22.59
C ASP A 215 19.01 8.88 22.56
N GLN A 216 18.21 7.85 22.28
CA GLN A 216 18.63 6.44 22.25
C GLN A 216 18.48 5.83 20.85
N TYR A 217 19.06 4.64 20.66
CA TYR A 217 18.72 3.80 19.51
C TYR A 217 17.39 3.09 19.77
N VAL A 218 16.49 3.09 18.79
CA VAL A 218 15.15 2.53 18.93
C VAL A 218 14.81 1.62 17.77
N TYR A 219 14.27 0.44 18.12
CA TYR A 219 13.53 -0.44 17.23
C TYR A 219 12.04 -0.12 17.38
N GLU A 220 11.42 0.40 16.33
CA GLU A 220 10.00 0.78 16.35
C GLU A 220 9.20 -0.14 15.43
N ILE A 221 8.17 -0.78 15.98
CA ILE A 221 7.23 -1.62 15.23
C ILE A 221 6.05 -0.76 14.85
N VAL A 222 5.74 -0.69 13.55
CA VAL A 222 4.61 0.09 13.05
C VAL A 222 3.60 -0.82 12.37
N THR A 223 2.33 -0.67 12.72
CA THR A 223 1.23 -1.31 12.01
C THR A 223 0.30 -0.26 11.44
N SER A 224 -0.22 -0.51 10.25
CA SER A 224 -1.37 0.18 9.66
C SER A 224 -2.51 -0.82 9.51
N LEU A 225 -3.70 -0.48 9.99
CA LEU A 225 -4.91 -1.27 9.79
C LEU A 225 -5.91 -0.46 8.98
N LEU A 226 -6.61 -1.13 8.07
CA LEU A 226 -7.73 -0.54 7.38
C LEU A 226 -8.86 -0.29 8.40
N ASP A 227 -9.17 0.98 8.63
CA ASP A 227 -10.40 1.33 9.33
C ASP A 227 -11.58 1.11 8.38
N LYS A 228 -12.57 0.33 8.84
CA LYS A 228 -13.79 0.03 8.08
C LYS A 228 -14.86 1.10 8.27
N GLU A 229 -14.67 2.05 9.17
CA GLU A 229 -15.62 3.12 9.47
C GLU A 229 -15.37 4.38 8.64
N GLU A 230 -14.12 4.62 8.21
CA GLU A 230 -13.82 5.63 7.19
C GLU A 230 -14.20 5.11 5.79
N LYS A 231 -15.09 5.84 5.11
CA LYS A 231 -15.53 5.53 3.74
C LYS A 231 -14.55 5.99 2.67
N THR A 232 -13.49 6.71 3.04
CA THR A 232 -12.48 7.16 2.10
C THR A 232 -11.72 5.95 1.54
N PRO A 233 -11.65 5.78 0.21
CA PRO A 233 -10.92 4.68 -0.39
C PRO A 233 -9.41 4.92 -0.20
N HIS A 234 -8.85 4.40 0.89
CA HIS A 234 -7.41 4.29 1.05
C HIS A 234 -6.95 2.98 0.39
N PHE A 235 -6.04 3.10 -0.58
CA PHE A 235 -5.55 2.01 -1.42
C PHE A 235 -4.58 1.05 -0.71
N THR A 236 -4.71 0.85 0.59
CA THR A 236 -3.73 0.10 1.36
C THR A 236 -4.43 -0.78 2.39
N GLY A 237 -4.34 -2.08 2.20
CA GLY A 237 -4.76 -3.05 3.20
C GLY A 237 -3.87 -2.98 4.46
N ASP A 238 -4.18 -3.84 5.42
CA ASP A 238 -3.40 -3.96 6.64
C ASP A 238 -1.93 -4.23 6.34
N HIS A 239 -1.03 -3.48 6.98
CA HIS A 239 0.42 -3.58 6.77
C HIS A 239 1.20 -3.47 8.08
N CYS A 240 2.41 -4.01 8.10
CA CYS A 240 3.32 -3.98 9.24
C CYS A 240 4.75 -3.80 8.71
N TRP A 241 5.48 -2.88 9.31
CA TRP A 241 6.87 -2.61 8.96
C TRP A 241 7.63 -2.20 10.22
N LEU A 242 8.93 -2.02 10.09
CA LEU A 242 9.78 -1.56 11.19
C LEU A 242 10.45 -0.24 10.84
N ARG A 243 10.80 0.51 11.88
CA ARG A 243 11.74 1.61 11.81
C ARG A 243 12.90 1.37 12.75
N LEU A 244 14.07 1.85 12.36
CA LEU A 244 15.23 1.98 13.23
C LEU A 244 15.52 3.47 13.37
N ARG A 245 15.74 3.92 14.60
CA ARG A 245 16.08 5.32 14.92
C ARG A 245 17.41 5.37 15.64
N THR A 246 18.25 6.35 15.34
CA THR A 246 19.52 6.59 16.02
C THR A 246 19.40 7.68 17.08
N LYS A 247 20.40 7.79 17.95
CA LYS A 247 20.53 8.90 18.91
C LYS A 247 20.72 10.27 18.25
N ASP A 248 21.16 10.29 16.99
CA ASP A 248 21.47 11.52 16.23
C ASP A 248 20.28 11.99 15.37
N GLY A 249 19.15 11.30 15.45
CA GLY A 249 17.92 11.67 14.74
C GLY A 249 17.66 10.90 13.44
N ASP A 250 18.58 10.04 12.98
CA ASP A 250 18.41 9.35 11.70
C ASP A 250 17.31 8.29 11.78
N VAL A 251 16.41 8.30 10.80
CA VAL A 251 15.30 7.34 10.71
C VAL A 251 15.42 6.48 9.46
N TYR A 252 15.48 5.18 9.70
CA TYR A 252 15.46 4.12 8.70
C TYR A 252 14.10 3.45 8.75
N SER A 253 13.51 3.16 7.59
CA SER A 253 12.24 2.44 7.50
C SER A 253 12.39 1.27 6.55
N TRP A 254 11.85 0.12 6.94
CA TRP A 254 11.91 -1.09 6.15
C TRP A 254 10.65 -1.93 6.30
N GLY A 255 10.10 -2.35 5.17
CA GLY A 255 9.01 -3.30 5.15
C GLY A 255 9.09 -4.22 3.93
N VAL A 256 8.17 -5.18 3.89
CA VAL A 256 8.14 -6.20 2.83
C VAL A 256 6.74 -6.24 2.26
N VAL A 257 6.62 -5.92 0.98
CA VAL A 257 5.35 -6.05 0.27
C VAL A 257 5.30 -7.34 -0.52
N ARG A 258 4.07 -7.82 -0.74
CA ARG A 258 3.82 -8.93 -1.66
C ARG A 258 4.28 -8.51 -3.06
N PRO A 259 5.04 -9.34 -3.79
CA PRO A 259 5.40 -8.99 -5.16
C PRO A 259 4.15 -8.92 -6.05
N ASP A 260 4.18 -8.02 -7.03
CA ASP A 260 3.13 -7.92 -8.04
C ASP A 260 3.13 -9.16 -8.91
N ILE A 261 2.15 -10.04 -8.69
CA ILE A 261 2.03 -11.32 -9.37
C ILE A 261 0.75 -11.38 -10.20
N THR A 262 0.89 -11.84 -11.43
CA THR A 262 -0.23 -12.09 -12.34
C THR A 262 -1.09 -13.27 -11.85
N VAL A 263 -2.35 -13.34 -12.29
CA VAL A 263 -3.28 -14.44 -11.93
C VAL A 263 -2.70 -15.83 -12.27
N TRP A 264 -2.00 -15.96 -13.39
CA TRP A 264 -1.35 -17.21 -13.80
C TRP A 264 -0.13 -17.56 -12.94
N GLN A 265 0.64 -16.56 -12.50
CA GLN A 265 1.66 -16.76 -11.48
C GLN A 265 0.99 -17.19 -10.16
N GLY A 266 -0.15 -16.59 -9.77
CA GLY A 266 -0.98 -17.02 -8.64
C GLY A 266 -1.42 -18.49 -8.67
N LEU A 267 -1.72 -19.03 -9.85
CA LEU A 267 -2.06 -20.44 -10.05
C LEU A 267 -0.84 -21.37 -10.01
N LYS A 268 0.27 -21.01 -10.67
CA LYS A 268 1.56 -21.72 -10.55
C LYS A 268 2.15 -21.66 -9.13
N GLN A 269 1.80 -20.65 -8.35
CA GLN A 269 2.26 -20.46 -6.96
C GLN A 269 1.59 -21.38 -5.95
N ARG A 270 0.45 -22.00 -6.29
CA ARG A 270 -0.07 -23.10 -5.45
C ARG A 270 0.93 -24.26 -5.36
N SER A 271 1.92 -24.35 -6.26
CA SER A 271 3.00 -25.34 -6.20
C SER A 271 4.37 -24.80 -5.74
N THR A 272 4.53 -23.48 -5.54
CA THR A 272 5.77 -22.89 -4.98
C THR A 272 5.40 -21.91 -3.87
N MET A 273 5.56 -22.35 -2.62
CA MET A 273 5.06 -21.65 -1.43
C MET A 273 5.80 -20.36 -1.07
N MET A 274 6.97 -20.11 -1.67
CA MET A 274 7.89 -19.02 -1.33
C MET A 274 8.01 -18.05 -2.50
N LEU A 275 7.65 -16.80 -2.25
CA LEU A 275 7.87 -15.70 -3.18
C LEU A 275 9.13 -14.92 -2.78
N ASN A 276 9.77 -14.27 -3.74
CA ASN A 276 10.66 -13.15 -3.42
C ASN A 276 9.76 -11.95 -3.10
N GLY A 277 9.57 -11.69 -1.81
CA GLY A 277 9.05 -10.43 -1.29
C GLY A 277 9.84 -9.26 -1.85
N ALA A 278 9.16 -8.14 -2.08
CA ALA A 278 9.79 -6.91 -2.49
C ALA A 278 10.09 -6.10 -1.22
N PRO A 279 11.36 -6.00 -0.78
CA PRO A 279 11.71 -5.09 0.29
C PRO A 279 11.47 -3.65 -0.17
N GLU A 280 10.95 -2.84 0.75
CA GLU A 280 10.77 -1.40 0.57
C GLU A 280 11.59 -0.61 1.58
N CYS A 281 12.31 0.40 1.10
CA CYS A 281 13.06 1.35 1.93
C CYS A 281 13.03 2.75 1.28
N PRO A 282 12.43 3.77 1.93
CA PRO A 282 11.52 3.63 3.06
C PRO A 282 10.26 2.82 2.68
N ASP A 283 9.60 2.23 3.68
CA ASP A 283 8.31 1.59 3.46
C ASP A 283 7.29 2.60 2.89
N GLY A 284 6.49 2.21 1.89
CA GLY A 284 5.58 3.15 1.24
C GLY A 284 4.53 3.77 2.14
N PHE A 285 4.22 3.11 3.27
CA PHE A 285 3.28 3.64 4.26
C PHE A 285 3.86 4.78 5.09
N GLU A 286 5.18 5.00 5.09
CA GLU A 286 5.81 6.12 5.80
C GLU A 286 5.30 7.48 5.34
N SER A 287 5.00 7.56 4.05
CA SER A 287 4.60 8.79 3.40
C SER A 287 3.11 9.08 3.49
N LEU A 288 2.32 8.12 3.97
CA LEU A 288 0.88 8.31 4.11
C LEU A 288 0.55 9.21 5.30
N GLU A 289 -0.58 9.89 5.22
CA GLU A 289 -1.06 10.67 6.35
C GLU A 289 -1.31 9.75 7.56
N LYS A 290 -0.65 10.12 8.66
CA LYS A 290 -0.58 9.34 9.89
C LYS A 290 -1.83 9.62 10.73
N LYS A 291 -2.98 9.07 10.35
CA LYS A 291 -4.17 9.13 11.22
C LYS A 291 -3.96 8.25 12.45
N GLU A 292 -4.05 8.83 13.65
CA GLU A 292 -3.73 8.17 14.93
C GLU A 292 -4.50 6.87 15.16
N HIS A 293 -5.72 6.75 14.62
CA HIS A 293 -6.55 5.55 14.78
C HIS A 293 -6.16 4.43 13.80
N HIS A 294 -5.49 4.74 12.69
CA HIS A 294 -5.10 3.76 11.65
C HIS A 294 -3.74 3.17 11.93
N MET A 295 -2.85 3.94 12.55
CA MET A 295 -1.50 3.51 12.83
C MET A 295 -1.25 3.28 14.32
N LEU A 296 -0.37 2.36 14.65
CA LEU A 296 0.18 2.26 15.99
C LEU A 296 1.64 1.92 15.87
N ALA A 297 2.46 2.72 16.54
CA ALA A 297 3.88 2.50 16.70
C ALA A 297 4.15 2.05 18.14
N THR A 298 4.99 1.05 18.30
CA THR A 298 5.52 0.62 19.60
C THR A 298 7.02 0.65 19.53
N GLN A 299 7.61 1.54 20.31
CA GLN A 299 9.06 1.76 20.38
C GLN A 299 9.70 0.86 21.43
N ILE A 300 10.87 0.31 21.12
CA ILE A 300 11.66 -0.55 22.00
C ILE A 300 13.11 -0.03 21.96
N PRO A 301 13.69 0.37 23.10
CA PRO A 301 15.08 0.78 23.12
C PRO A 301 15.99 -0.41 22.83
N ILE A 302 17.03 -0.16 22.07
CA ILE A 302 18.05 -1.13 21.65
C ILE A 302 19.44 -0.54 21.84
N THR A 303 20.46 -1.39 21.88
CA THR A 303 21.85 -0.93 21.85
C THR A 303 22.28 -0.58 20.43
N GLU A 304 23.38 0.17 20.30
CA GLU A 304 24.03 0.44 19.00
C GLU A 304 24.43 -0.87 18.30
N GLU A 305 24.95 -1.85 19.04
CA GLU A 305 25.29 -3.18 18.50
C GLU A 305 24.05 -3.90 17.95
N GLN A 306 22.92 -3.86 18.65
CA GLN A 306 21.65 -4.43 18.18
C GLN A 306 21.15 -3.70 16.94
N PHE A 307 21.30 -2.37 16.89
CA PHE A 307 20.93 -1.57 15.73
C PHE A 307 21.72 -2.00 14.49
N GLU A 308 23.04 -2.08 14.59
CA GLU A 308 23.91 -2.48 13.49
C GLU A 308 23.69 -3.95 13.07
N GLU A 309 23.42 -4.84 14.03
CA GLU A 309 23.06 -6.22 13.74
C GLU A 309 21.76 -6.32 12.92
N ILE A 310 20.71 -5.61 13.33
CA ILE A 310 19.42 -5.60 12.62
C ILE A 310 19.61 -4.99 11.23
N LYS A 311 20.25 -3.82 11.13
CA LYS A 311 20.53 -3.14 9.86
C LYS A 311 21.33 -4.02 8.90
N GLY A 312 22.38 -4.69 9.38
CA GLY A 312 23.17 -5.64 8.62
C GLY A 312 22.37 -6.84 8.12
N ASN A 313 21.49 -7.39 8.96
CA ASN A 313 20.59 -8.47 8.59
C ASN A 313 19.59 -8.05 7.49
N LEU A 314 18.98 -6.87 7.62
CA LEU A 314 18.06 -6.35 6.62
C LEU A 314 18.76 -6.08 5.29
N ASN A 315 19.99 -5.55 5.30
CA ASN A 315 20.83 -5.39 4.10
C ASN A 315 21.14 -6.73 3.43
N LYS A 316 21.44 -7.78 4.21
CA LYS A 316 21.64 -9.14 3.68
C LYS A 316 20.36 -9.66 3.02
N MET A 317 19.20 -9.49 3.66
CA MET A 317 17.91 -9.89 3.10
C MET A 317 17.57 -9.16 1.80
N ASN A 318 17.85 -7.85 1.75
CA ASN A 318 17.71 -7.02 0.57
C ASN A 318 18.56 -7.50 -0.61
N LYS A 319 19.82 -7.89 -0.35
CA LYS A 319 20.76 -8.41 -1.37
C LYS A 319 20.40 -9.82 -1.85
N ASN A 320 20.01 -10.71 -0.94
CA ASN A 320 19.75 -12.12 -1.26
C ASN A 320 18.28 -12.38 -1.69
N GLY A 321 17.43 -11.37 -1.56
CA GLY A 321 16.00 -11.43 -1.81
C GLY A 321 15.23 -11.93 -0.60
N VAL A 322 14.10 -11.28 -0.34
CA VAL A 322 13.32 -11.51 0.88
C VAL A 322 12.35 -12.67 0.67
N PRO A 323 12.36 -13.73 1.48
CA PRO A 323 11.33 -14.75 1.42
C PRO A 323 9.96 -14.19 1.84
N PHE A 324 8.91 -14.47 1.06
CA PHE A 324 7.54 -14.05 1.38
C PHE A 324 6.54 -15.19 1.23
N SER A 325 5.78 -15.47 2.28
CA SER A 325 4.68 -16.43 2.25
C SER A 325 3.67 -16.15 3.36
N VAL A 326 2.41 -15.99 2.97
CA VAL A 326 1.28 -15.87 3.93
C VAL A 326 1.13 -17.14 4.76
N MET A 327 1.49 -18.28 4.17
CA MET A 327 1.25 -19.59 4.77
C MET A 327 2.31 -19.97 5.81
N THR A 328 3.56 -19.57 5.63
CA THR A 328 4.63 -19.78 6.63
C THR A 328 4.71 -18.66 7.65
N GLY A 329 3.85 -17.65 7.56
CA GLY A 329 3.92 -16.47 8.40
C GLY A 329 5.02 -15.48 8.00
N LEU A 330 5.81 -15.77 6.95
CA LEU A 330 6.80 -14.84 6.37
C LEU A 330 6.13 -13.73 5.55
N THR A 331 5.22 -12.99 6.19
CA THR A 331 4.57 -11.79 5.64
C THR A 331 5.29 -10.53 6.13
N CYS A 332 4.82 -9.35 5.74
CA CYS A 332 5.29 -8.07 6.29
C CYS A 332 5.43 -8.10 7.83
N GLN A 333 4.49 -8.74 8.53
CA GLN A 333 4.56 -8.91 9.98
C GLN A 333 5.64 -9.90 10.43
N GLY A 334 5.76 -11.06 9.77
CA GLY A 334 6.69 -12.09 10.23
C GLY A 334 8.15 -11.68 10.19
N HIS A 335 8.50 -10.86 9.20
CA HIS A 335 9.83 -10.24 9.16
C HIS A 335 10.08 -9.34 10.37
N VAL A 336 9.12 -8.51 10.74
CA VAL A 336 9.20 -7.64 11.93
C VAL A 336 9.28 -8.46 13.23
N VAL A 337 8.54 -9.56 13.32
CA VAL A 337 8.59 -10.47 14.47
C VAL A 337 9.96 -11.14 14.60
N HIS A 338 10.53 -11.57 13.47
CA HIS A 338 11.85 -12.18 13.45
C HIS A 338 12.96 -11.20 13.88
N GLN A 339 12.93 -9.94 13.40
CA GLN A 339 13.91 -8.96 13.87
C GLN A 339 13.71 -8.61 15.36
N ALA A 340 12.45 -8.53 15.82
CA ALA A 340 12.16 -8.30 17.24
C ALA A 340 12.67 -9.44 18.15
N SER A 341 12.66 -10.69 17.70
CA SER A 341 13.18 -11.80 18.51
C SER A 341 14.69 -11.72 18.74
N LYS A 342 15.45 -11.15 17.79
CA LYS A 342 16.91 -10.94 17.93
C LYS A 342 17.26 -9.97 19.05
N ILE A 343 16.41 -8.97 19.29
CA ILE A 343 16.55 -8.03 20.42
C ILE A 343 15.85 -8.51 21.70
N GLY A 344 15.53 -9.81 21.76
CA GLY A 344 14.96 -10.47 22.94
C GLY A 344 13.50 -10.13 23.21
N VAL A 345 12.73 -9.71 22.21
CA VAL A 345 11.30 -9.41 22.33
C VAL A 345 10.47 -10.55 21.74
N LYS A 346 9.59 -11.11 22.55
CA LYS A 346 8.64 -12.15 22.16
C LYS A 346 7.30 -11.51 21.77
N ILE A 347 6.96 -11.60 20.49
CA ILE A 347 5.72 -11.06 19.95
C ILE A 347 4.72 -12.18 19.66
N ASN A 348 3.60 -12.17 20.39
CA ASN A 348 2.47 -13.05 20.12
C ASN A 348 1.57 -12.43 19.04
N SER A 349 1.95 -12.62 17.78
CA SER A 349 1.33 -11.95 16.63
C SER A 349 0.53 -12.90 15.72
N GLU A 350 0.24 -14.10 16.20
CA GLU A 350 -0.48 -15.12 15.45
C GLU A 350 -2.00 -15.04 15.69
N MET A 351 -2.78 -15.44 14.68
CA MET A 351 -4.22 -15.69 14.79
C MET A 351 -4.62 -16.93 14.01
N THR A 352 -5.72 -17.57 14.38
CA THR A 352 -6.17 -18.77 13.65
C THR A 352 -6.63 -18.41 12.23
N GLY A 353 -6.41 -19.32 11.29
CA GLY A 353 -6.86 -19.21 9.90
C GLY A 353 -8.36 -18.96 9.78
N ALA A 354 -9.21 -19.65 10.55
CA ALA A 354 -10.64 -19.34 10.58
C ALA A 354 -10.94 -17.95 11.15
N THR A 355 -10.14 -17.40 12.06
CA THR A 355 -10.33 -16.00 12.49
C THR A 355 -10.06 -15.04 11.34
N PHE A 356 -9.00 -15.28 10.57
CA PHE A 356 -8.62 -14.47 9.41
C PHE A 356 -9.64 -14.59 8.26
N ILE A 357 -9.97 -15.81 7.84
CA ILE A 357 -10.96 -16.11 6.79
C ILE A 357 -12.35 -15.68 7.25
N GLY A 358 -12.72 -16.01 8.49
CA GLY A 358 -14.02 -15.69 9.09
C GLY A 358 -14.35 -14.19 9.03
N LYS A 359 -13.36 -13.32 9.24
CA LYS A 359 -13.51 -11.87 9.14
C LYS A 359 -13.57 -11.34 7.70
N SER A 360 -13.01 -12.07 6.75
CA SER A 360 -12.89 -11.65 5.36
C SER A 360 -14.02 -12.19 4.48
N PHE A 361 -14.53 -13.39 4.77
CA PHE A 361 -15.53 -14.11 3.96
C PHE A 361 -16.96 -13.97 4.50
N PHE A 362 -17.15 -14.00 5.82
CA PHE A 362 -18.48 -13.82 6.40
C PHE A 362 -18.73 -12.32 6.58
N GLY A 363 -19.26 -11.69 5.53
CA GLY A 363 -19.74 -10.32 5.59
C GLY A 363 -20.67 -10.09 6.79
N LYS A 364 -20.83 -8.82 7.21
CA LYS A 364 -21.60 -8.44 8.42
C LYS A 364 -22.95 -9.18 8.51
N THR A 365 -23.65 -9.33 7.39
CA THR A 365 -24.96 -10.01 7.28
C THR A 365 -24.90 -11.51 7.55
N VAL A 366 -23.96 -12.25 6.96
CA VAL A 366 -23.84 -13.70 7.17
C VAL A 366 -23.35 -13.98 8.58
N ASN A 367 -22.44 -13.16 9.09
CA ASN A 367 -21.91 -13.29 10.45
C ASN A 367 -23.00 -12.98 11.50
N TRP A 368 -23.88 -12.00 11.23
CA TRP A 368 -25.05 -11.73 12.06
C TRP A 368 -26.05 -12.88 12.05
N LEU A 369 -26.43 -13.36 10.86
CA LEU A 369 -27.36 -14.48 10.70
C LEU A 369 -26.84 -15.76 11.38
N TRP A 370 -25.54 -16.05 11.21
CA TRP A 370 -24.86 -17.17 11.84
C TRP A 370 -24.84 -17.05 13.38
N LYS A 371 -24.61 -15.85 13.92
CA LYS A 371 -24.66 -15.58 15.36
C LYS A 371 -26.07 -15.71 15.93
N ALA A 372 -27.10 -15.36 15.16
CA ALA A 372 -28.49 -15.40 15.57
C ALA A 372 -29.07 -16.82 15.55
N ILE A 373 -28.70 -17.63 14.55
CA ILE A 373 -29.28 -18.97 14.33
C ILE A 373 -28.51 -20.07 15.06
N VAL A 374 -27.18 -19.96 15.15
CA VAL A 374 -26.35 -21.06 15.67
C VAL A 374 -25.95 -20.81 17.13
N PRO A 375 -26.27 -21.72 18.07
CA PRO A 375 -25.81 -21.65 19.45
C PRO A 375 -24.29 -21.51 19.56
N LYS A 376 -23.81 -20.77 20.57
CA LYS A 376 -22.38 -20.45 20.75
C LYS A 376 -21.50 -21.71 20.76
N VAL A 377 -21.94 -22.78 21.40
CA VAL A 377 -21.20 -24.05 21.50
C VAL A 377 -21.03 -24.71 20.13
N ILE A 378 -22.10 -24.79 19.33
CA ILE A 378 -22.06 -25.37 17.98
C ILE A 378 -21.16 -24.53 17.06
N ARG A 379 -21.18 -23.20 17.18
CA ARG A 379 -20.27 -22.32 16.42
C ARG A 379 -18.80 -22.61 16.73
N VAL A 380 -18.47 -22.81 18.00
CA VAL A 380 -17.11 -23.16 18.41
C VAL A 380 -16.72 -24.49 17.77
N VAL A 381 -17.55 -25.52 17.88
CA VAL A 381 -17.29 -26.86 17.31
C VAL A 381 -17.11 -26.81 15.79
N ILE A 382 -17.99 -26.12 15.06
CA ILE A 382 -17.88 -25.99 13.59
C ILE A 382 -16.63 -25.22 13.19
N THR A 383 -16.29 -24.14 13.91
CA THR A 383 -15.05 -23.37 13.64
C THR A 383 -13.84 -24.24 13.86
N TYR A 384 -13.80 -25.03 14.95
CA TYR A 384 -12.73 -26.00 15.23
C TYR A 384 -12.64 -27.08 14.15
N LEU A 385 -13.76 -27.65 13.71
CA LEU A 385 -13.78 -28.65 12.63
C LEU A 385 -13.29 -28.07 11.30
N PHE A 386 -13.68 -26.83 10.98
CA PHE A 386 -13.20 -26.15 9.78
C PHE A 386 -11.71 -25.82 9.86
N ASP A 387 -11.25 -25.26 10.99
CA ASP A 387 -9.82 -25.03 11.28
C ASP A 387 -9.02 -26.32 11.22
N PHE A 388 -9.60 -27.44 11.65
CA PHE A 388 -8.99 -28.76 11.63
C PHE A 388 -8.88 -29.33 10.22
N VAL A 389 -9.96 -29.29 9.42
CA VAL A 389 -9.92 -29.76 8.01
C VAL A 389 -9.01 -28.87 7.17
N LEU A 390 -9.05 -27.56 7.39
CA LEU A 390 -8.14 -26.62 6.75
C LEU A 390 -6.70 -26.90 7.21
N GLY A 391 -6.46 -27.09 8.50
CA GLY A 391 -5.17 -27.44 9.10
C GLY A 391 -4.58 -28.75 8.59
N LEU A 392 -5.39 -29.79 8.44
CA LEU A 392 -4.97 -31.06 7.84
C LEU A 392 -4.62 -30.89 6.37
N THR A 393 -5.47 -30.23 5.59
CA THR A 393 -5.31 -30.10 4.14
C THR A 393 -4.12 -29.20 3.82
N VAL A 394 -4.06 -28.05 4.48
CA VAL A 394 -3.02 -27.06 4.32
C VAL A 394 -1.74 -27.59 4.97
N GLY A 395 -1.75 -27.89 6.26
CA GLY A 395 -0.57 -28.39 6.99
C GLY A 395 0.14 -29.57 6.34
N ARG A 396 -0.57 -30.57 5.79
CA ARG A 396 0.06 -31.67 5.02
C ARG A 396 0.62 -31.23 3.67
N LEU A 397 -0.11 -30.40 2.92
CA LEU A 397 0.39 -29.89 1.63
C LEU A 397 1.60 -28.95 1.85
N LEU A 398 1.64 -28.23 2.97
CA LEU A 398 2.69 -27.28 3.30
C LEU A 398 3.94 -27.94 3.92
N SER A 399 3.80 -28.97 4.75
CA SER A 399 4.93 -29.64 5.42
C SER A 399 5.86 -30.38 4.47
N ILE A 400 5.40 -30.72 3.26
CA ILE A 400 6.19 -31.39 2.22
C ILE A 400 7.09 -30.38 1.47
N HIS A 401 6.80 -29.07 1.57
CA HIS A 401 7.48 -28.01 0.80
C HIS A 401 8.19 -26.95 1.67
N ALA A 402 8.19 -27.09 3.00
CA ALA A 402 8.77 -26.14 3.95
C ALA A 402 10.32 -26.20 4.09
N VAL A 403 11.00 -27.03 3.30
CA VAL A 403 12.48 -27.11 3.25
C VAL A 403 12.98 -26.30 2.05
N ASP A 404 12.71 -25.01 2.03
CA ASP A 404 13.33 -24.12 1.04
C ASP A 404 14.72 -23.71 1.55
N PRO A 405 15.82 -24.04 0.84
CA PRO A 405 17.18 -23.66 1.24
C PRO A 405 17.33 -22.16 1.48
N LYS A 406 16.56 -21.31 0.78
CA LYS A 406 16.59 -19.86 0.92
C LYS A 406 16.07 -19.39 2.27
N VAL A 407 15.06 -20.06 2.82
CA VAL A 407 14.53 -19.76 4.17
C VAL A 407 15.58 -20.08 5.22
N ARG A 408 16.23 -21.25 5.10
CA ARG A 408 17.30 -21.67 6.00
C ARG A 408 18.54 -20.76 5.90
N GLU A 409 18.89 -20.30 4.71
CA GLU A 409 19.99 -19.33 4.51
C GLU A 409 19.68 -17.96 5.12
N THR A 410 18.41 -17.54 5.06
CA THR A 410 17.97 -16.21 5.52
C THR A 410 17.79 -16.16 7.03
N TYR A 411 17.21 -17.21 7.63
CA TYR A 411 16.82 -17.22 9.05
C TYR A 411 17.58 -18.24 9.90
N GLY A 412 18.48 -19.03 9.30
CA GLY A 412 19.14 -20.14 9.99
C GLY A 412 18.19 -21.29 10.32
N ASP A 413 18.61 -22.13 11.26
CA ASP A 413 17.83 -23.26 11.79
C ASP A 413 16.75 -22.80 12.80
N GLU A 414 16.71 -21.51 13.14
CA GLU A 414 15.79 -20.92 14.11
C GLU A 414 14.36 -20.75 13.55
N PHE A 415 14.21 -20.74 12.22
CA PHE A 415 12.89 -20.66 11.60
C PHE A 415 12.19 -22.03 11.59
N ASP A 416 11.58 -22.35 12.72
CA ASP A 416 10.82 -23.59 12.96
C ASP A 416 9.40 -23.55 12.34
N GLY A 417 9.23 -22.73 11.28
CA GLY A 417 7.91 -22.37 10.73
C GLY A 417 7.02 -23.57 10.41
N PHE A 418 7.63 -24.73 10.14
CA PHE A 418 6.98 -26.04 10.17
C PHE A 418 8.02 -27.13 10.44
N THR A 419 8.39 -27.39 11.69
CA THR A 419 9.03 -28.67 12.04
C THR A 419 8.20 -29.81 11.43
N HIS A 420 8.86 -30.78 10.80
CA HIS A 420 8.25 -31.98 10.20
C HIS A 420 7.64 -32.95 11.24
N ASN A 421 7.14 -32.45 12.36
CA ASN A 421 6.44 -33.29 13.31
C ASN A 421 5.05 -33.59 12.74
N PHE A 422 4.75 -34.88 12.54
CA PHE A 422 3.41 -35.36 12.16
C PHE A 422 2.31 -34.73 13.01
N PHE A 423 2.57 -34.46 14.29
CA PHE A 423 1.59 -33.85 15.19
C PHE A 423 1.27 -32.38 14.87
N ASN A 424 2.08 -31.68 14.06
CA ASN A 424 1.80 -30.31 13.63
C ASN A 424 0.58 -30.23 12.68
N ILE A 425 0.15 -31.34 12.05
CA ILE A 425 -1.09 -31.37 11.25
C ILE A 425 -2.36 -31.18 12.10
N PHE A 426 -2.26 -31.41 13.41
CA PHE A 426 -3.34 -31.24 14.37
C PHE A 426 -3.34 -29.87 15.04
N LYS A 427 -2.30 -29.05 14.81
CA LYS A 427 -2.28 -27.67 15.28
C LYS A 427 -3.16 -26.82 14.36
N PRO A 428 -3.93 -25.86 14.91
CA PRO A 428 -4.68 -24.92 14.08
C PRO A 428 -3.72 -24.16 13.17
N VAL A 429 -4.15 -23.87 11.94
CA VAL A 429 -3.36 -23.01 11.04
C VAL A 429 -3.25 -21.64 11.70
N MET A 430 -2.04 -21.26 12.08
CA MET A 430 -1.75 -19.94 12.61
C MET A 430 -1.28 -19.06 11.46
N VAL A 431 -1.84 -17.86 11.37
CA VAL A 431 -1.52 -16.87 10.35
C VAL A 431 -1.05 -15.61 11.05
N GLN A 432 0.01 -15.02 10.52
CA GLN A 432 0.57 -13.75 10.98
C GLN A 432 -0.06 -12.59 10.18
N HIS A 433 -0.71 -11.66 10.88
CA HIS A 433 -1.47 -10.59 10.25
C HIS A 433 -1.50 -9.32 11.13
N PRO A 434 -1.28 -8.11 10.59
CA PRO A 434 -1.04 -6.87 11.37
C PRO A 434 -2.05 -6.60 12.49
N LEU A 435 -3.30 -7.05 12.33
CA LEU A 435 -4.31 -6.99 13.38
C LEU A 435 -3.93 -7.73 14.68
N ALA A 436 -3.26 -8.89 14.61
CA ALA A 436 -2.77 -9.59 15.80
C ALA A 436 -1.59 -8.84 16.43
N MET A 437 -0.67 -8.30 15.61
CA MET A 437 0.38 -7.39 16.07
C MET A 437 -0.22 -6.18 16.82
N ARG A 438 -1.28 -5.56 16.30
CA ARG A 438 -1.98 -4.45 16.97
C ARG A 438 -2.51 -4.82 18.36
N LYS A 439 -3.00 -6.05 18.56
CA LYS A 439 -3.43 -6.52 19.88
C LYS A 439 -2.26 -6.65 20.84
N TRP A 440 -1.11 -7.13 20.36
CA TRP A 440 0.11 -7.20 21.16
C TRP A 440 0.60 -5.79 21.54
N GLN A 441 0.70 -4.88 20.57
CA GLN A 441 1.10 -3.48 20.81
C GLN A 441 0.18 -2.82 21.86
N ARG A 442 -1.14 -2.97 21.76
CA ARG A 442 -2.09 -2.43 22.76
C ARG A 442 -1.87 -2.98 24.17
N LYS A 443 -1.44 -4.24 24.32
CA LYS A 443 -1.11 -4.80 25.64
C LYS A 443 0.17 -4.18 26.20
N VAL A 444 1.17 -3.99 25.35
CA VAL A 444 2.42 -3.31 25.73
C VAL A 444 2.12 -1.88 26.20
N GLU A 445 1.39 -1.10 25.40
CA GLU A 445 1.07 0.28 25.77
C GLU A 445 0.15 0.35 27.01
N ALA A 446 -0.79 -0.59 27.18
CA ALA A 446 -1.59 -0.66 28.39
C ALA A 446 -0.74 -0.96 29.64
N PHE A 447 0.26 -1.84 29.52
CA PHE A 447 1.19 -2.11 30.61
C PHE A 447 2.05 -0.90 30.95
N ARG A 448 2.61 -0.21 29.95
CA ARG A 448 3.39 1.03 30.15
C ARG A 448 2.60 2.11 30.90
N ASN A 449 1.30 2.20 30.63
CA ASN A 449 0.39 3.14 31.29
C ASN A 449 -0.11 2.67 32.67
N SER A 450 0.16 1.43 33.06
CA SER A 450 -0.16 0.92 34.41
C SER A 450 0.79 1.48 35.47
N ASP A 451 0.43 1.38 36.75
CA ASP A 451 1.29 1.83 37.85
C ASP A 451 2.63 1.09 37.88
N GLU A 452 2.62 -0.21 37.59
CA GLU A 452 3.84 -1.01 37.50
C GLU A 452 4.73 -0.59 36.33
N GLY A 453 4.14 -0.41 35.15
CA GLY A 453 4.87 0.06 33.97
C GLY A 453 5.49 1.44 34.19
N ARG A 454 4.72 2.39 34.74
CA ARG A 454 5.22 3.74 35.08
C ARG A 454 6.35 3.71 36.10
N ARG A 455 6.33 2.76 37.05
CA ARG A 455 7.41 2.56 38.03
C ARG A 455 8.70 2.03 37.38
N ILE A 456 8.58 1.14 36.40
CA ILE A 456 9.73 0.59 35.65
C ILE A 456 10.29 1.66 34.69
N GLY A 457 9.43 2.40 34.01
CA GLY A 457 9.81 3.50 33.11
C GLY A 457 9.02 3.49 31.79
N PRO A 458 9.24 4.49 30.93
CA PRO A 458 8.50 4.65 29.66
C PRO A 458 8.69 3.48 28.69
N TRP A 459 9.79 2.72 28.85
CA TRP A 459 10.15 1.58 28.01
C TRP A 459 9.69 0.24 28.55
N ALA A 460 8.94 0.23 29.66
CA ALA A 460 8.52 -0.99 30.33
C ALA A 460 7.87 -1.99 29.37
N MET A 461 8.23 -3.26 29.53
CA MET A 461 7.70 -4.38 28.75
C MET A 461 7.17 -5.44 29.71
N PRO A 462 5.98 -6.02 29.45
CA PRO A 462 5.50 -7.17 30.19
C PRO A 462 6.49 -8.33 30.14
N GLU A 463 6.71 -8.99 31.27
CA GLU A 463 7.72 -10.07 31.39
C GLU A 463 7.42 -11.25 30.44
N GLU A 464 6.15 -11.51 30.15
CA GLU A 464 5.73 -12.55 29.20
C GLU A 464 6.12 -12.24 27.74
N PHE A 465 6.49 -10.99 27.43
CA PHE A 465 6.95 -10.55 26.11
C PHE A 465 8.47 -10.40 26.03
N LEU A 466 9.21 -10.81 27.06
CA LEU A 466 10.67 -10.87 27.05
C LEU A 466 11.13 -12.32 26.86
N THR A 467 12.17 -12.52 26.06
CA THR A 467 12.83 -13.84 25.96
C THR A 467 13.66 -14.11 27.23
N PRO A 468 13.94 -15.38 27.57
CA PRO A 468 14.77 -15.71 28.75
C PRO A 468 16.12 -14.97 28.75
N LYS A 469 16.76 -14.87 27.58
CA LYS A 469 18.02 -14.15 27.36
C LYS A 469 17.98 -12.67 27.77
N LYS A 470 16.80 -12.03 27.75
CA LYS A 470 16.61 -10.62 28.11
C LYS A 470 16.21 -10.42 29.58
N LYS A 471 15.72 -11.47 30.26
CA LYS A 471 15.41 -11.41 31.70
C LYS A 471 16.66 -11.29 32.58
N GLU A 472 17.80 -11.70 32.05
CA GLU A 472 19.11 -11.70 32.75
C GLU A 472 19.94 -10.43 32.48
N ALA A 473 19.56 -9.62 31.48
CA ALA A 473 20.26 -8.37 31.18
C ALA A 473 19.74 -7.23 32.08
N PRO A 474 20.62 -6.37 32.63
CA PRO A 474 20.17 -5.18 33.34
C PRO A 474 19.32 -4.31 32.40
N GLN A 475 18.13 -3.92 32.84
CA GLN A 475 17.29 -2.99 32.10
C GLN A 475 18.00 -1.64 32.06
N VAL A 476 18.20 -1.10 30.85
CA VAL A 476 18.82 0.21 30.59
C VAL A 476 17.88 1.33 30.99
#